data_AF-A0A6V7V5D0-F1
#
_entry.id   AF-A0A6V7V5D0-F1
#
_cell.length_a   1.000
_cell.length_b   1.000
_cell.length_c   1.000
_cell.angle_alpha   90.00
_cell.angle_beta   90.00
_cell.angle_gamma   90.00
#
_symmetry.space_group_name_H-M   'P 1'
#
loop_
_entity.id
_entity.type
_entity.pdbx_description
1 polymer ?
#
loop_
_entity_poly.entity_id
_entity_poly.type
_entity_poly.pdbx_seq_one_letter_code
_entity_poly.pdbx_strand_id
1 'polypeptide(L)'
;MLTVQLFVQVFYIVDTEGNTTVIFPSGFLISFVKNFNPIMCNIFFKFWQFIWSLNLNGLCVQFIYRYFVLNRNIKINFRRYLFMFSMAFFVTLFYILDITFFVSPYSNGGVKYFDNLDKTWPFTQFKMGTTSVLSLLPIVLVEIIPYLIIFVCGFKMVRYVKLNSNLDGDLKKLNKLLTKVLIILAVVPFINYTGALFYLSYSTTNNYTTNIIRILIAIFLHFLPVFNPFICILTNTPYRNAIFNRSQINPQ
;
A
#
# COMPACT_ATOMS: atom_id res chain seq x y z
N MET A 1 -14.60 -10.18 4.99
CA MET A 1 -14.13 -8.94 4.35
C MET A 1 -13.19 -9.35 3.23
N LEU A 2 -13.70 -9.55 2.01
CA LEU A 2 -12.89 -9.93 0.85
C LEU A 2 -12.01 -8.73 0.44
N THR A 3 -10.70 -8.90 0.51
CA THR A 3 -9.74 -7.87 0.08
C THR A 3 -9.42 -8.02 -1.40
N VAL A 4 -9.71 -6.97 -2.17
CA VAL A 4 -9.61 -6.84 -3.64
C VAL A 4 -8.16 -6.90 -4.18
N GLN A 5 -7.16 -7.19 -3.35
CA GLN A 5 -5.75 -6.96 -3.70
C GLN A 5 -4.86 -8.21 -3.85
N LEU A 6 -5.43 -9.41 -3.74
CA LEU A 6 -4.71 -10.69 -3.95
C LEU A 6 -4.29 -10.97 -5.42
N PHE A 7 -4.36 -9.99 -6.32
CA PHE A 7 -4.75 -10.30 -7.70
C PHE A 7 -3.94 -9.63 -8.85
N VAL A 8 -2.93 -8.78 -8.60
CA VAL A 8 -2.33 -7.89 -9.65
C VAL A 8 -0.80 -7.80 -9.59
N GLN A 9 -0.07 -8.82 -10.05
CA GLN A 9 1.38 -8.77 -10.24
C GLN A 9 1.80 -7.82 -11.36
N VAL A 10 2.18 -6.58 -11.05
CA VAL A 10 2.68 -5.64 -12.08
C VAL A 10 4.15 -5.93 -12.41
N PHE A 11 4.45 -6.36 -13.64
CA PHE A 11 5.80 -6.38 -14.17
C PHE A 11 6.10 -5.05 -14.87
N TYR A 12 7.18 -4.41 -14.46
CA TYR A 12 7.73 -3.26 -15.17
C TYR A 12 8.78 -3.75 -16.15
N ILE A 13 8.58 -3.49 -17.44
CA ILE A 13 9.64 -3.62 -18.44
C ILE A 13 9.84 -2.22 -19.00
N VAL A 14 10.93 -1.55 -18.61
CA VAL A 14 11.32 -0.30 -19.24
C VAL A 14 11.83 -0.64 -20.62
N ASP A 15 11.10 -0.22 -21.65
CA ASP A 15 11.59 -0.29 -23.02
C ASP A 15 12.53 0.90 -23.21
N THR A 16 13.84 0.63 -23.09
CA THR A 16 14.89 1.65 -23.11
C THR A 16 15.10 2.27 -24.48
N GLU A 17 14.57 1.69 -25.55
CA GLU A 17 14.81 2.16 -26.91
C GLU A 17 13.88 3.31 -27.32
N GLY A 18 12.79 3.57 -26.58
CA GLY A 18 11.73 4.49 -27.00
C GLY A 18 11.35 5.63 -26.06
N ASN A 19 12.07 5.88 -24.95
CA ASN A 19 11.63 6.81 -23.88
C ASN A 19 10.19 6.52 -23.39
N THR A 20 9.79 5.26 -23.38
CA THR A 20 8.45 4.86 -22.97
C THR A 20 8.52 3.78 -21.91
N THR A 21 7.75 3.95 -20.85
CA THR A 21 7.58 2.91 -19.83
C THR A 21 6.47 1.99 -20.30
N VAL A 22 6.77 0.70 -20.49
CA VAL A 22 5.75 -0.30 -20.75
C VAL A 22 5.48 -1.08 -19.47
N ILE A 23 4.26 -0.95 -18.97
CA ILE A 23 3.82 -1.69 -17.80
C ILE A 23 3.05 -2.91 -18.29
N PHE A 24 3.50 -4.09 -17.88
CA PHE A 24 2.82 -5.36 -18.10
C PHE A 24 2.15 -5.77 -16.79
N PRO A 25 0.90 -5.37 -16.57
CA PRO A 25 0.15 -5.90 -15.45
C PRO A 25 -0.03 -7.41 -15.70
N SER A 26 0.29 -8.23 -14.72
CA SER A 26 0.09 -9.69 -14.70
C SER A 26 -0.59 -10.11 -13.39
N GLY A 27 -0.90 -11.39 -13.20
CA GLY A 27 -1.62 -11.88 -12.02
C GLY A 27 -3.08 -12.24 -12.30
N PHE A 28 -3.74 -12.79 -11.28
CA PHE A 28 -5.05 -13.45 -11.42
C PHE A 28 -6.15 -12.52 -11.93
N LEU A 29 -6.26 -11.26 -11.51
CA LEU A 29 -7.23 -10.31 -12.08
C LEU A 29 -6.83 -9.84 -13.48
N ILE A 30 -5.56 -9.83 -13.86
CA ILE A 30 -5.23 -9.61 -15.28
C ILE A 30 -5.76 -10.75 -16.16
N SER A 31 -5.88 -11.97 -15.67
CA SER A 31 -6.55 -13.01 -16.45
C SER A 31 -8.03 -12.67 -16.70
N PHE A 32 -8.70 -11.97 -15.77
CA PHE A 32 -10.04 -11.40 -15.99
C PHE A 32 -10.03 -10.17 -16.90
N VAL A 33 -8.95 -9.37 -16.84
CA VAL A 33 -8.78 -8.12 -17.59
C VAL A 33 -8.12 -8.33 -18.96
N LYS A 34 -7.65 -9.54 -19.26
CA LYS A 34 -6.93 -9.90 -20.50
C LYS A 34 -7.77 -9.69 -21.75
N ASN A 35 -9.09 -9.78 -21.59
CA ASN A 35 -10.08 -9.52 -22.63
C ASN A 35 -10.58 -8.07 -22.62
N PHE A 36 -10.18 -7.25 -21.65
CA PHE A 36 -10.60 -5.85 -21.59
C PHE A 36 -9.72 -4.96 -22.48
N ASN A 37 -10.33 -3.86 -22.93
CA ASN A 37 -9.66 -2.80 -23.66
C ASN A 37 -8.48 -2.24 -22.83
N PRO A 38 -7.32 -1.91 -23.44
CA PRO A 38 -6.18 -1.29 -22.77
C PRO A 38 -6.50 -0.11 -21.84
N ILE A 39 -7.54 0.67 -22.15
CA ILE A 39 -8.04 1.75 -21.29
C ILE A 39 -8.49 1.21 -19.94
N MET A 40 -9.21 0.09 -19.91
CA MET A 40 -9.66 -0.56 -18.67
C MET A 40 -8.47 -1.11 -17.88
N CYS A 41 -7.44 -1.64 -18.54
CA CYS A 41 -6.20 -2.04 -17.87
C CYS A 41 -5.55 -0.86 -17.15
N ASN A 42 -5.48 0.30 -17.81
CA ASN A 42 -4.93 1.52 -17.22
C ASN A 42 -5.78 2.01 -16.04
N ILE A 43 -7.10 2.10 -16.19
CA ILE A 43 -8.03 2.49 -15.10
C ILE A 43 -7.85 1.56 -13.89
N PHE A 44 -7.79 0.26 -14.13
CA PHE A 44 -7.59 -0.73 -13.09
C PHE A 44 -6.24 -0.56 -12.38
N PHE A 45 -5.16 -0.34 -13.12
CA PHE A 45 -3.84 -0.08 -12.56
C PHE A 45 -3.83 1.21 -11.69
N LYS A 46 -4.44 2.29 -12.17
CA LYS A 46 -4.55 3.55 -11.39
C LYS A 46 -5.41 3.38 -10.15
N PHE A 47 -6.49 2.60 -10.23
CA PHE A 47 -7.33 2.27 -9.07
C PHE A 47 -6.57 1.43 -8.05
N TRP A 48 -5.77 0.46 -8.50
CA TRP A 48 -4.90 -0.32 -7.62
C TRP A 48 -3.88 0.56 -6.91
N GLN A 49 -3.20 1.45 -7.64
CA GLN A 49 -2.25 2.42 -7.08
C GLN A 49 -2.94 3.36 -6.08
N PHE A 50 -4.16 3.82 -6.39
CA PHE A 50 -4.99 4.61 -5.50
C PHE A 50 -5.23 3.90 -4.17
N ILE A 51 -5.69 2.64 -4.18
CA ILE A 51 -5.95 1.88 -2.95
C ILE A 51 -4.66 1.70 -2.15
N TRP A 52 -3.54 1.42 -2.82
CA TRP A 52 -2.25 1.26 -2.17
C TRP A 52 -1.83 2.52 -1.42
N SER A 53 -1.82 3.66 -2.10
CA SER A 53 -1.49 4.96 -1.52
C SER A 53 -2.47 5.38 -0.42
N LEU A 54 -3.76 5.04 -0.57
CA LEU A 54 -4.79 5.31 0.44
C LEU A 54 -4.56 4.47 1.70
N ASN A 55 -4.08 3.24 1.57
CA ASN A 55 -3.75 2.39 2.72
C ASN A 55 -2.62 3.02 3.57
N LEU A 56 -1.54 3.50 2.94
CA LEU A 56 -0.45 4.18 3.64
C LEU A 56 -0.93 5.46 4.33
N ASN A 57 -1.68 6.31 3.63
CA ASN A 57 -2.22 7.53 4.22
C ASN A 57 -3.26 7.24 5.32
N GLY A 58 -4.07 6.19 5.17
CA GLY A 58 -4.99 5.72 6.20
C GLY A 58 -4.25 5.26 7.46
N LEU A 59 -3.12 4.56 7.30
CA LEU A 59 -2.26 4.18 8.41
C LEU A 59 -1.64 5.40 9.10
N CYS A 60 -1.20 6.39 8.33
CA CYS A 60 -0.76 7.68 8.87
C CYS A 60 -1.85 8.36 9.72
N VAL A 61 -3.09 8.40 9.24
CA VAL A 61 -4.24 8.93 9.99
C VAL A 61 -4.47 8.14 11.29
N GLN A 62 -4.32 6.82 11.28
CA GLN A 62 -4.43 6.01 12.50
C GLN A 62 -3.35 6.35 13.54
N PHE A 63 -2.11 6.60 13.11
CA PHE A 63 -1.03 7.03 13.98
C PHE A 63 -1.28 8.43 14.57
N ILE A 64 -1.73 9.39 13.74
CA ILE A 64 -2.07 10.75 14.19
C ILE A 64 -3.21 10.71 15.19
N TYR A 65 -4.31 10.04 14.85
CA TYR A 65 -5.47 9.86 15.71
C TYR A 65 -5.03 9.37 17.10
N ARG A 66 -4.22 8.33 17.11
CA ARG A 66 -3.83 7.70 18.35
C ARG A 66 -2.78 8.47 19.14
N TYR A 67 -1.88 9.17 18.45
CA TYR A 67 -1.00 10.13 19.09
C TYR A 67 -1.79 11.20 19.84
N PHE A 68 -2.85 11.77 19.24
CA PHE A 68 -3.69 12.76 19.93
C PHE A 68 -4.45 12.17 21.12
N VAL A 69 -5.02 10.97 20.98
CA VAL A 69 -5.74 10.31 22.07
C VAL A 69 -4.80 9.96 23.23
N LEU A 70 -3.64 9.34 22.96
CA LEU A 70 -2.72 8.90 23.99
C LEU A 70 -1.88 10.05 24.56
N ASN A 71 -1.16 10.77 23.71
CA ASN A 71 -0.15 11.72 24.17
C ASN A 71 -0.72 13.09 24.53
N ARG A 72 -1.87 13.46 23.94
CA ARG A 72 -2.51 14.76 24.18
C ARG A 72 -3.81 14.66 24.98
N ASN A 73 -4.29 13.45 25.26
CA ASN A 73 -5.57 13.21 25.93
C ASN A 73 -6.76 13.92 25.24
N ILE A 74 -6.69 14.05 23.90
CA ILE A 74 -7.74 14.71 23.12
C ILE A 74 -8.77 13.66 22.71
N LYS A 75 -10.03 13.88 23.10
CA LYS A 75 -11.15 13.08 22.60
C LYS A 75 -11.41 13.45 21.14
N ILE A 76 -11.19 12.50 20.24
CA ILE A 76 -11.48 12.65 18.81
C ILE A 76 -12.80 11.94 18.52
N ASN A 77 -13.83 12.72 18.19
CA ASN A 77 -15.13 12.20 17.80
C ASN A 77 -15.07 11.62 16.37
N PHE A 78 -16.04 10.77 16.03
CA PHE A 78 -16.14 10.14 14.72
C PHE A 78 -16.09 11.13 13.55
N ARG A 79 -16.76 12.29 13.65
CA ARG A 79 -16.72 13.34 12.59
C ARG A 79 -15.30 13.87 12.32
N ARG A 80 -14.51 14.10 13.38
CA ARG A 80 -13.11 14.56 13.24
C ARG A 80 -12.24 13.47 12.64
N TYR A 81 -12.49 12.21 12.99
CA TYR A 81 -11.81 11.06 12.39
C TYR A 81 -12.11 10.93 10.90
N LEU A 82 -13.39 11.01 10.51
CA LEU A 82 -13.79 11.02 9.10
C LEU A 82 -13.14 12.18 8.34
N PHE A 83 -13.09 13.37 8.93
CA PHE A 83 -12.42 14.51 8.30
C PHE A 83 -10.93 14.25 8.01
N MET A 84 -10.19 13.69 8.98
CA MET A 84 -8.78 13.31 8.77
C MET A 84 -8.65 12.27 7.65
N PHE A 85 -9.56 11.30 7.60
CA PHE A 85 -9.56 10.28 6.55
C PHE A 85 -9.93 10.85 5.17
N SER A 86 -10.89 11.77 5.08
CA SER A 86 -11.25 12.47 3.84
C SER A 86 -10.08 13.28 3.29
N MET A 87 -9.31 13.94 4.15
CA MET A 87 -8.09 14.65 3.72
C MET A 87 -7.06 13.69 3.11
N ALA A 88 -6.82 12.55 3.76
CA ALA A 88 -5.97 11.48 3.20
C ALA A 88 -6.49 10.96 1.85
N PHE A 89 -7.81 10.80 1.70
CA PHE A 89 -8.45 10.41 0.45
C PHE A 89 -8.18 11.43 -0.67
N PHE A 90 -8.41 12.71 -0.44
CA PHE A 90 -8.20 13.75 -1.45
C PHE A 90 -6.73 13.90 -1.84
N VAL A 91 -5.81 13.88 -0.87
CA VAL A 91 -4.35 13.90 -1.16
C VAL A 91 -3.97 12.72 -2.06
N THR A 92 -4.50 11.53 -1.77
CA THR A 92 -4.27 10.33 -2.59
C THR A 92 -4.88 10.47 -3.99
N LEU A 93 -6.08 11.03 -4.09
CA LEU A 93 -6.76 11.24 -5.37
C LEU A 93 -5.96 12.19 -6.26
N PHE A 94 -5.52 13.34 -5.72
CA PHE A 94 -4.70 14.30 -6.45
C PHE A 94 -3.38 13.69 -6.92
N TYR A 95 -2.73 12.87 -6.09
CA TYR A 95 -1.52 12.14 -6.47
C TYR A 95 -1.74 11.22 -7.69
N ILE A 96 -2.82 10.45 -7.71
CA ILE A 96 -3.11 9.55 -8.84
C ILE A 96 -3.46 10.33 -10.10
N LEU A 97 -4.22 11.42 -9.99
CA LEU A 97 -4.52 12.29 -11.11
C LEU A 97 -3.23 12.92 -11.67
N ASP A 98 -2.34 13.41 -10.80
CA ASP A 98 -1.09 14.04 -11.20
C ASP A 98 -0.19 13.06 -11.98
N ILE A 99 -0.04 11.84 -11.45
CA ILE A 99 0.72 10.78 -12.13
C ILE A 99 0.09 10.43 -13.48
N THR A 100 -1.24 10.41 -13.57
CA THR A 100 -1.96 10.01 -14.77
C THR A 100 -1.88 11.05 -15.89
N PHE A 101 -1.88 12.34 -15.56
CA PHE A 101 -1.94 13.41 -16.55
C PHE A 101 -0.59 14.09 -16.83
N PHE A 102 0.30 14.16 -15.85
CA PHE A 102 1.52 14.96 -15.96
C PHE A 102 2.81 14.13 -15.90
N VAL A 103 2.92 13.18 -14.97
CA VAL A 103 4.18 12.42 -14.79
C VAL A 103 4.32 11.30 -15.81
N SER A 104 3.23 10.55 -16.00
CA SER A 104 3.18 9.37 -16.86
C SER A 104 1.89 9.40 -17.68
N PRO A 105 1.74 10.35 -18.61
CA PRO A 105 0.55 10.40 -19.45
C PRO A 105 0.44 9.10 -20.25
N TYR A 106 -0.73 8.50 -20.19
CA TYR A 106 -1.07 7.34 -21.00
C TYR A 106 -0.87 7.68 -22.47
N SER A 107 -0.04 6.91 -23.16
CA SER A 107 0.28 7.17 -24.57
C SER A 107 -0.39 6.16 -25.47
N ASN A 108 -0.32 4.88 -25.11
CA ASN A 108 -0.91 3.78 -25.85
C ASN A 108 -1.08 2.57 -24.94
N GLY A 109 -1.70 1.53 -25.46
CA GLY A 109 -1.82 0.24 -24.80
C GLY A 109 -2.38 -0.78 -25.76
N GLY A 110 -2.27 -2.05 -25.43
CA GLY A 110 -2.64 -3.11 -26.35
C GLY A 110 -2.43 -4.48 -25.75
N VAL A 111 -2.41 -5.46 -26.64
CA VAL A 111 -1.98 -6.83 -26.33
C VAL A 111 -0.72 -7.09 -27.15
N LYS A 112 0.39 -7.43 -26.49
CA LYS A 112 1.65 -7.79 -27.14
C LYS A 112 1.85 -9.30 -27.02
N TYR A 113 2.19 -9.95 -28.13
CA TYR A 113 2.61 -11.35 -28.13
C TYR A 113 4.11 -11.42 -27.80
N PHE A 114 4.46 -12.35 -26.91
CA PHE A 114 5.84 -12.60 -26.52
C PHE A 114 6.25 -13.97 -27.04
N ASP A 115 7.02 -13.99 -28.13
CA ASP A 115 7.49 -15.21 -28.80
C ASP A 115 8.17 -16.18 -27.82
N ASN A 116 9.01 -15.64 -26.92
CA ASN A 116 9.77 -16.43 -25.94
C ASN A 116 8.91 -17.10 -24.85
N LEU A 117 7.66 -16.66 -24.69
CA LEU A 117 6.74 -17.16 -23.65
C LEU A 117 5.50 -17.84 -24.24
N ASP A 118 5.36 -17.85 -25.57
CA ASP A 118 4.16 -18.30 -26.30
C ASP A 118 2.86 -17.76 -25.68
N LYS A 119 2.90 -16.47 -25.29
CA LYS A 119 1.82 -15.83 -24.54
C LYS A 119 1.58 -14.40 -25.00
N THR A 120 0.30 -14.05 -25.11
CA THR A 120 -0.18 -12.67 -25.25
C THR A 120 -0.35 -12.05 -23.88
N TRP A 121 0.18 -10.85 -23.65
CA TRP A 121 -0.05 -10.06 -22.42
C TRP A 121 -0.54 -8.66 -22.73
N PRO A 122 -1.51 -8.14 -21.93
CA PRO A 122 -1.90 -6.76 -22.04
C PRO A 122 -0.76 -5.87 -21.59
N PHE A 123 -0.64 -4.71 -22.22
CA PHE A 123 0.33 -3.70 -21.85
C PHE A 123 -0.30 -2.31 -21.85
N THR A 124 0.23 -1.47 -20.99
CA THR A 124 -0.05 -0.03 -20.98
C THR A 124 1.27 0.69 -21.14
N GLN A 125 1.33 1.57 -22.12
CA GLN A 125 2.49 2.40 -22.42
C GLN A 125 2.25 3.81 -21.92
N PHE A 126 3.26 4.34 -21.25
CA PHE A 126 3.28 5.71 -20.78
C PHE A 126 4.44 6.43 -21.45
N LYS A 127 4.19 7.66 -21.92
CA LYS A 127 5.28 8.55 -22.36
C LYS A 127 6.07 8.92 -21.11
N MET A 128 7.38 8.64 -21.09
CA MET A 128 8.23 9.28 -20.10
C MET A 128 8.37 10.74 -20.52
N GLY A 129 7.67 11.63 -19.80
CA GLY A 129 7.99 13.05 -19.88
C GLY A 129 9.39 13.29 -19.33
N THR A 130 9.99 14.44 -19.64
CA THR A 130 11.12 14.92 -18.85
C THR A 130 10.65 15.01 -17.39
N THR A 131 11.20 14.15 -16.52
CA THR A 131 10.87 14.15 -15.09
C THR A 131 11.27 15.49 -14.51
N SER A 132 10.32 16.41 -14.44
CA SER A 132 10.52 17.69 -13.77
C SER A 132 10.63 17.45 -12.28
N VAL A 133 11.36 18.28 -11.55
CA VAL A 133 11.43 18.18 -10.07
C VAL A 133 10.03 18.21 -9.45
N LEU A 134 9.09 18.94 -10.07
CA LEU A 134 7.68 18.97 -9.69
C LEU A 134 7.01 17.58 -9.74
N SER A 135 7.40 16.70 -10.66
CA SER A 135 6.87 15.32 -10.73
C SER A 135 7.26 14.43 -9.54
N LEU A 136 8.25 14.84 -8.73
CA LEU A 136 8.65 14.15 -7.51
C LEU A 136 7.84 14.59 -6.28
N LEU A 137 7.22 15.79 -6.31
CA LEU A 137 6.44 16.33 -5.20
C LEU A 137 5.32 15.37 -4.73
N PRO A 138 4.52 14.75 -5.61
CA PRO A 138 3.49 13.81 -5.19
C PRO A 138 4.05 12.60 -4.46
N ILE A 139 5.20 12.07 -4.89
CA ILE A 139 5.90 10.94 -4.24
C ILE A 139 6.30 11.35 -2.81
N VAL A 140 6.89 12.53 -2.65
CA VAL A 140 7.25 13.07 -1.33
C VAL A 140 6.02 13.18 -0.42
N LEU A 141 4.91 13.73 -0.94
CA LEU A 141 3.69 13.98 -0.19
C LEU A 141 2.94 12.70 0.22
N VAL A 142 2.91 11.69 -0.65
CA VAL A 142 2.10 10.47 -0.45
C VAL A 142 2.90 9.33 0.17
N GLU A 143 4.22 9.34 0.07
CA GLU A 143 5.05 8.25 0.59
C GLU A 143 5.97 8.72 1.70
N ILE A 144 6.85 9.70 1.45
CA ILE A 144 7.89 10.10 2.40
C ILE A 144 7.28 10.77 3.65
N ILE A 145 6.41 11.76 3.46
CA ILE A 145 5.80 12.49 4.57
C ILE A 145 4.95 11.57 5.47
N PRO A 146 4.07 10.69 4.95
CA PRO A 146 3.33 9.75 5.77
C PRO A 146 4.24 8.86 6.63
N TYR A 147 5.33 8.30 6.07
CA TYR A 147 6.26 7.51 6.86
C TYR A 147 6.99 8.33 7.94
N LEU A 148 7.36 9.57 7.65
CA LEU A 148 7.94 10.47 8.65
C LEU A 148 6.96 10.72 9.80
N ILE A 149 5.68 10.98 9.48
CA ILE A 149 4.64 11.18 10.49
C ILE A 149 4.43 9.91 11.31
N ILE A 150 4.34 8.75 10.67
CA ILE A 150 4.21 7.44 11.31
C ILE A 150 5.37 7.21 12.28
N PHE A 151 6.61 7.50 11.85
CA PHE A 151 7.80 7.36 12.68
C PHE A 151 7.75 8.28 13.91
N VAL A 152 7.49 9.58 13.71
CA VAL A 152 7.43 10.56 14.80
C VAL A 152 6.31 10.25 15.80
N CYS A 153 5.11 9.94 15.31
CA CYS A 153 3.97 9.57 16.15
C CYS A 153 4.23 8.25 16.88
N GLY A 154 4.75 7.24 16.17
CA GLY A 154 5.10 5.94 16.73
C GLY A 154 6.09 6.04 17.87
N PHE A 155 7.19 6.78 17.66
CA PHE A 155 8.20 7.02 18.68
C PHE A 155 7.61 7.69 19.93
N LYS A 156 6.81 8.76 19.74
CA LYS A 156 6.16 9.46 20.86
C LYS A 156 5.15 8.59 21.60
N MET A 157 4.40 7.74 20.90
CA MET A 157 3.45 6.80 21.52
C MET A 157 4.17 5.72 22.35
N VAL A 158 5.25 5.12 21.82
CA VAL A 158 6.06 4.13 22.55
C VAL A 158 6.64 4.74 23.81
N ARG A 159 7.22 5.94 23.71
CA ARG A 159 7.78 6.66 24.86
C ARG A 159 6.72 6.94 25.92
N TYR A 160 5.53 7.41 25.52
CA TYR A 160 4.42 7.69 26.42
C TYR A 160 3.97 6.45 27.20
N VAL A 161 3.74 5.33 26.50
CA VAL A 161 3.29 4.07 27.12
C VAL A 161 4.35 3.51 28.08
N LYS A 162 5.64 3.72 27.80
CA LYS A 162 6.73 3.29 28.70
C LYS A 162 6.81 4.15 29.96
N LEU A 163 6.77 5.47 29.80
CA LEU A 163 7.03 6.43 30.89
C LEU A 163 5.83 6.67 31.82
N ASN A 164 4.59 6.56 31.34
CA ASN A 164 3.44 6.79 32.21
C ASN A 164 3.19 5.59 33.13
N SER A 165 3.61 5.74 34.39
CA SER A 165 3.32 4.86 35.51
C SER A 165 1.87 4.96 36.00
N ASN A 166 1.20 6.09 35.73
CA ASN A 166 -0.12 6.39 36.29
C ASN A 166 -1.28 5.74 35.52
N LEU A 167 -1.00 5.00 34.45
CA LEU A 167 -2.02 4.21 33.76
C LEU A 167 -2.29 2.95 34.57
N ASP A 168 -3.57 2.62 34.74
CA ASP A 168 -4.00 1.31 35.23
C ASP A 168 -3.27 0.18 34.47
N GLY A 169 -2.90 -0.88 35.17
CA GLY A 169 -2.05 -1.95 34.66
C GLY A 169 -2.63 -2.58 33.39
N ASP A 170 -3.94 -2.78 33.33
CA ASP A 170 -4.61 -3.37 32.18
C ASP A 170 -4.76 -2.38 31.01
N LEU A 171 -5.05 -1.12 31.30
CA LEU A 171 -5.06 -0.05 30.29
C LEU A 171 -3.66 0.13 29.67
N LYS A 172 -2.60 0.04 30.49
CA LYS A 172 -1.21 0.10 30.03
C LYS A 172 -0.85 -1.08 29.14
N LYS A 173 -1.25 -2.31 29.49
CA LYS A 173 -1.07 -3.50 28.66
C LYS A 173 -1.79 -3.36 27.32
N LEU A 174 -3.05 -2.92 27.33
CA LEU A 174 -3.85 -2.70 26.13
C LEU A 174 -3.19 -1.67 25.20
N ASN A 175 -2.75 -0.54 25.75
CA ASN A 175 -2.07 0.50 24.99
C ASN A 175 -0.75 0.02 24.40
N LYS A 176 0.04 -0.75 25.15
CA LYS A 176 1.29 -1.35 24.66
C LYS A 176 1.03 -2.32 23.50
N LEU A 177 0.04 -3.19 23.65
CA LEU A 177 -0.37 -4.15 22.62
C LEU A 177 -0.79 -3.43 21.34
N LEU A 178 -1.76 -2.53 21.45
CA LEU A 178 -2.25 -1.77 20.30
C LEU A 178 -1.10 -0.99 19.64
N THR A 179 -0.16 -0.39 20.40
CA THR A 179 0.96 0.40 19.80
C THR A 179 1.89 -0.51 19.03
N LYS A 180 2.18 -1.70 19.57
CA LYS A 180 2.96 -2.74 18.89
C LYS A 180 2.28 -3.15 17.57
N VAL A 181 0.96 -3.33 17.58
CA VAL A 181 0.19 -3.68 16.37
C VAL A 181 0.32 -2.63 15.28
N LEU A 182 0.13 -1.34 15.62
CA LEU A 182 0.30 -0.26 14.65
C LEU A 182 1.73 -0.20 14.08
N ILE A 183 2.74 -0.41 14.92
CA ILE A 183 4.14 -0.46 14.46
C ILE A 183 4.36 -1.62 13.49
N ILE A 184 3.85 -2.82 13.80
CA ILE A 184 3.96 -3.96 12.89
C ILE A 184 3.27 -3.63 11.55
N LEU A 185 2.05 -3.07 11.60
CA LEU A 185 1.32 -2.65 10.41
C LEU A 185 2.04 -1.55 9.61
N ALA A 186 2.92 -0.76 10.23
CA ALA A 186 3.75 0.23 9.52
C ALA A 186 5.03 -0.37 8.91
N VAL A 187 5.66 -1.31 9.63
CA VAL A 187 6.93 -1.91 9.24
C VAL A 187 6.76 -2.85 8.04
N VAL A 188 5.66 -3.62 7.98
CA VAL A 188 5.43 -4.56 6.86
C VAL A 188 5.33 -3.81 5.51
N PRO A 189 4.51 -2.75 5.35
CA PRO A 189 4.50 -1.93 4.13
C PRO A 189 5.85 -1.27 3.82
N PHE A 190 6.58 -0.84 4.85
CA PHE A 190 7.89 -0.21 4.68
C PHE A 190 8.91 -1.19 4.09
N ILE A 191 9.06 -2.37 4.69
CA ILE A 191 9.95 -3.44 4.19
C ILE A 191 9.60 -3.79 2.75
N ASN A 192 8.30 -3.91 2.48
CA ASN A 192 7.76 -4.18 1.15
C ASN A 192 8.21 -3.13 0.14
N TYR A 193 7.95 -1.86 0.44
CA TYR A 193 8.31 -0.76 -0.44
C TYR A 193 9.83 -0.64 -0.65
N THR A 194 10.63 -0.74 0.42
CA THR A 194 12.09 -0.75 0.31
C THR A 194 12.60 -1.93 -0.53
N GLY A 195 11.99 -3.11 -0.38
CA GLY A 195 12.28 -4.28 -1.21
C GLY A 195 11.95 -4.03 -2.69
N ALA A 196 10.85 -3.35 -2.99
CA ALA A 196 10.48 -2.96 -4.36
C ALA A 196 11.43 -1.92 -4.97
N LEU A 197 11.89 -0.95 -4.18
CA LEU A 197 12.90 0.01 -4.64
C LEU A 197 14.24 -0.67 -4.88
N PHE A 198 14.67 -1.54 -3.96
CA PHE A 198 15.89 -2.34 -4.14
C PHE A 198 15.78 -3.22 -5.39
N TYR A 199 14.61 -3.82 -5.64
CA TYR A 199 14.28 -4.53 -6.88
C TYR A 199 14.51 -3.63 -8.10
N LEU A 200 14.00 -2.41 -8.12
CA LEU A 200 14.12 -1.50 -9.27
C LEU A 200 15.58 -1.12 -9.51
N SER A 201 16.32 -0.81 -8.44
CA SER A 201 17.75 -0.48 -8.52
C SER A 201 18.61 -1.65 -9.00
N TYR A 202 18.30 -2.88 -8.59
CA TYR A 202 19.04 -4.09 -8.95
C TYR A 202 18.61 -4.68 -10.31
N SER A 203 17.47 -4.22 -10.84
CA SER A 203 16.88 -4.75 -12.09
C SER A 203 17.75 -4.54 -13.33
N THR A 204 18.74 -3.64 -13.23
CA THR A 204 19.78 -3.35 -14.23
C THR A 204 20.76 -4.52 -14.44
N THR A 205 20.73 -5.55 -13.58
CA THR A 205 21.58 -6.75 -13.71
C THR A 205 20.78 -7.96 -14.20
N ASN A 206 21.13 -8.47 -15.39
CA ASN A 206 20.37 -9.49 -16.12
C ASN A 206 20.81 -10.93 -15.74
N ASN A 207 20.73 -11.29 -14.46
CA ASN A 207 21.15 -12.61 -13.95
C ASN A 207 19.93 -13.44 -13.49
N TYR A 208 19.94 -14.75 -13.76
CA TYR A 208 18.82 -15.65 -13.42
C TYR A 208 18.46 -15.64 -11.92
N THR A 209 19.45 -15.60 -11.03
CA THR A 209 19.24 -15.49 -9.57
C THR A 209 18.49 -14.22 -9.19
N THR A 210 18.71 -13.11 -9.91
CA THR A 210 17.99 -11.87 -9.65
C THR A 210 16.52 -12.03 -10.02
N ASN A 211 16.19 -12.73 -11.11
CA ASN A 211 14.80 -13.02 -11.51
C ASN A 211 14.01 -13.83 -10.47
N ILE A 212 14.63 -14.76 -9.74
CA ILE A 212 13.94 -15.50 -8.66
C ILE A 212 13.63 -14.57 -7.48
N ILE A 213 14.62 -13.79 -7.03
CA ILE A 213 14.44 -12.81 -5.94
C ILE A 213 13.35 -11.80 -6.32
N ARG A 214 13.34 -11.38 -7.59
CA ARG A 214 12.33 -10.50 -8.19
C ARG A 214 10.90 -11.05 -8.03
N ILE A 215 10.69 -12.32 -8.35
CA ILE A 215 9.39 -12.99 -8.19
C ILE A 215 8.99 -13.08 -6.72
N LEU A 216 9.91 -13.43 -5.83
CA LEU A 216 9.63 -13.54 -4.39
C LEU A 216 9.22 -12.21 -3.76
N ILE A 217 9.93 -11.12 -4.07
CA ILE A 217 9.57 -9.76 -3.62
C ILE A 217 8.19 -9.38 -4.14
N ALA A 218 7.94 -9.59 -5.45
CA ALA A 218 6.63 -9.33 -6.03
C ALA A 218 5.53 -10.09 -5.29
N ILE A 219 5.66 -11.41 -5.09
CA ILE A 219 4.69 -12.22 -4.33
C ILE A 219 4.44 -11.61 -2.95
N PHE A 220 5.50 -11.27 -2.21
CA PHE A 220 5.39 -10.73 -0.86
C PHE A 220 4.66 -9.37 -0.80
N LEU A 221 4.86 -8.51 -1.81
CA LEU A 221 4.13 -7.24 -1.95
C LEU A 221 2.61 -7.44 -2.02
N HIS A 222 2.15 -8.50 -2.71
CA HIS A 222 0.71 -8.77 -2.91
C HIS A 222 0.01 -9.27 -1.66
N PHE A 223 0.74 -9.92 -0.75
CA PHE A 223 0.17 -10.40 0.50
C PHE A 223 0.02 -9.31 1.56
N LEU A 224 0.57 -8.10 1.35
CA LEU A 224 0.47 -7.00 2.31
C LEU A 224 -0.96 -6.72 2.81
N PRO A 225 -1.97 -6.59 1.93
CA PRO A 225 -3.34 -6.28 2.35
C PRO A 225 -4.02 -7.45 3.06
N VAL A 226 -3.49 -8.66 2.88
CA VAL A 226 -3.91 -9.87 3.58
C VAL A 226 -3.30 -9.92 4.98
N PHE A 227 -2.04 -9.47 5.13
CA PHE A 227 -1.39 -9.43 6.44
C PHE A 227 -2.08 -8.46 7.40
N ASN A 228 -2.58 -7.31 6.94
CA ASN A 228 -3.24 -6.33 7.81
C ASN A 228 -4.40 -6.92 8.65
N PRO A 229 -5.43 -7.57 8.07
CA PRO A 229 -6.49 -8.20 8.85
C PRO A 229 -5.96 -9.36 9.70
N PHE A 230 -5.03 -10.19 9.22
CA PHE A 230 -4.46 -11.27 10.04
C PHE A 230 -3.73 -10.73 11.27
N ILE A 231 -2.89 -9.71 11.11
CA ILE A 231 -2.19 -9.06 12.22
C ILE A 231 -3.23 -8.51 13.20
N CYS A 232 -4.25 -7.80 12.74
CA CYS A 232 -5.31 -7.27 13.62
C CYS A 232 -6.05 -8.39 14.38
N ILE A 233 -6.44 -9.47 13.71
CA ILE A 233 -7.18 -10.59 14.32
C ILE A 233 -6.32 -11.34 15.33
N LEU A 234 -5.07 -11.64 14.98
CA LEU A 234 -4.15 -12.41 15.83
C LEU A 234 -3.71 -11.62 17.06
N THR A 235 -3.61 -10.30 16.95
CA THR A 235 -3.09 -9.46 18.03
C THR A 235 -4.16 -8.79 18.89
N ASN A 236 -5.37 -8.56 18.38
CA ASN A 236 -6.41 -7.82 19.10
C ASN A 236 -7.51 -8.76 19.61
N THR A 237 -7.46 -9.06 20.91
CA THR A 237 -8.38 -10.02 21.57
C THR A 237 -9.86 -9.72 21.34
N PRO A 238 -10.34 -8.47 21.47
CA PRO A 238 -11.71 -8.10 21.08
C PRO A 238 -12.10 -8.53 19.66
N TYR A 239 -11.25 -8.31 18.65
CA TYR A 239 -11.53 -8.71 17.27
C TYR A 239 -11.53 -10.23 17.12
N ARG A 240 -10.55 -10.90 17.75
CA ARG A 240 -10.48 -12.36 17.79
C ARG A 240 -11.77 -12.96 18.36
N ASN A 241 -12.20 -12.46 19.52
CA ASN A 241 -13.42 -12.92 20.18
C ASN A 241 -14.65 -12.63 19.31
N ALA A 242 -14.75 -11.45 18.69
CA ALA A 242 -15.88 -11.12 17.82
C ALA A 242 -16.00 -12.06 16.59
N ILE A 243 -14.89 -12.54 16.05
CA ILE A 243 -14.86 -13.45 14.90
C ILE A 243 -15.10 -14.89 15.34
N PHE A 244 -14.35 -15.40 16.33
CA PHE A 244 -14.37 -16.81 16.73
C PHE A 244 -15.51 -17.16 17.71
N ASN A 245 -16.04 -16.21 18.48
CA ASN A 245 -17.21 -16.48 19.33
C ASN A 245 -18.52 -16.34 18.54
N ARG A 246 -18.55 -15.59 17.42
CA ARG A 246 -19.70 -15.59 16.51
C ARG A 246 -19.90 -16.95 15.85
N SER A 247 -18.84 -17.70 15.58
CA SER A 247 -18.94 -19.10 15.09
C SER A 247 -19.47 -20.08 16.14
N GLN A 248 -19.64 -19.67 17.41
CA GLN A 248 -20.23 -20.47 18.47
C GLN A 248 -21.70 -20.12 18.76
N ILE A 249 -22.29 -19.16 18.03
CA ILE A 249 -23.73 -18.91 18.09
C ILE A 249 -24.39 -20.05 17.30
N ASN A 250 -24.81 -21.09 18.02
CA ASN A 250 -25.58 -22.20 17.47
C ASN A 250 -26.78 -21.66 16.66
N PRO A 251 -27.06 -22.19 15.46
CA PRO A 251 -28.35 -21.97 14.83
C PRO A 251 -29.42 -22.54 15.78
N GLN A 252 -30.28 -21.65 16.28
CA GLN A 252 -31.53 -22.04 16.93
C GLN A 252 -32.53 -22.50 15.89
#